data_AF-A0A7C4H811-F1
#
_entry.id   AF-A0A7C4H811-F1
#
_cell.length_a   1.000
_cell.length_b   1.000
_cell.length_c   1.000
_cell.angle_alpha   90.00
_cell.angle_beta   90.00
_cell.angle_gamma   90.00
#
_symmetry.space_group_name_H-M   'P 1'
#
loop_
_entity.id
_entity.type
_entity.pdbx_description
1 polymer ?
#
loop_
_entity_poly.entity_id
_entity_poly.type
_entity_poly.pdbx_seq_one_letter_code
_entity_poly.pdbx_strand_id
1 'polypeptide(L)'
;EKTRPQITVQNIVASATLPGKIDLEHAVTALERTMYEPEQFPGLIYRMHDPDVVILLFASGKLVCTGAVNEKMVYDAVEKLMAELIQKGLLIR
;
A
#
# COMPACT_ATOMS: atom_id res chain seq x y z
N GLU A 1 43.25 -11.61 3.35
CA GLU A 1 42.45 -10.67 2.54
C GLU A 1 41.13 -10.39 3.25
N LYS A 2 40.64 -9.15 3.29
CA LYS A 2 39.32 -8.83 3.87
C LYS A 2 38.29 -8.88 2.75
N THR A 3 37.37 -9.84 2.80
CA THR A 3 36.23 -9.93 1.87
C THR A 3 35.27 -8.76 2.09
N ARG A 4 34.73 -8.20 1.01
CA ARG A 4 33.72 -7.14 1.09
C ARG A 4 32.41 -7.74 1.64
N PRO A 5 31.68 -7.03 2.52
CA PRO A 5 30.41 -7.52 3.04
C PRO A 5 29.36 -7.60 1.92
N GLN A 6 28.57 -8.67 1.92
CA GLN A 6 27.36 -8.74 1.10
C GLN A 6 26.26 -7.91 1.75
N ILE A 7 25.62 -7.05 0.97
CA ILE A 7 24.51 -6.19 1.41
C ILE A 7 23.24 -6.69 0.73
N THR A 8 22.20 -6.92 1.52
CA THR A 8 20.89 -7.36 1.03
C THR A 8 19.81 -6.55 1.71
N VAL A 9 18.96 -5.90 0.92
CA VAL A 9 17.80 -5.16 1.41
C VAL A 9 16.75 -6.17 1.89
N GLN A 10 16.29 -6.01 3.13
CA GLN A 10 15.30 -6.89 3.75
C GLN A 10 13.89 -6.30 3.72
N ASN A 11 13.78 -4.96 3.70
CA ASN A 11 12.51 -4.26 3.67
C ASN A 11 12.73 -2.82 3.22
N ILE A 12 11.75 -2.29 2.51
CA ILE A 12 11.60 -0.90 2.10
C ILE A 12 10.26 -0.44 2.63
N VAL A 13 10.26 0.72 3.27
CA VAL A 13 9.04 1.44 3.64
C VAL A 13 8.99 2.68 2.78
N ALA A 14 7.89 2.87 2.05
CA ALA A 14 7.69 3.99 1.15
C ALA A 14 6.35 4.67 1.45
N SER A 15 6.30 5.99 1.27
CA SER A 15 5.06 6.77 1.39
C SER A 15 4.72 7.41 0.05
N ALA A 16 3.44 7.46 -0.30
CA ALA A 16 2.95 8.16 -1.48
C ALA A 16 1.63 8.89 -1.20
N THR A 17 1.22 9.74 -2.13
CA THR A 17 -0.08 10.42 -2.08
C THR A 17 -0.78 10.23 -3.43
N LEU A 18 -1.98 9.64 -3.40
CA LEU A 18 -2.84 9.48 -4.56
C LEU A 18 -3.54 10.81 -4.91
N PRO A 19 -3.97 11.02 -6.16
CA PRO A 19 -4.54 12.30 -6.61
C PRO A 19 -5.98 12.57 -6.13
N GLY A 20 -6.44 11.91 -5.06
CA GLY A 20 -7.80 12.03 -4.54
C GLY A 20 -7.96 11.39 -3.15
N LYS A 21 -9.13 11.59 -2.56
CA LYS A 21 -9.53 10.95 -1.30
C LYS A 21 -9.97 9.51 -1.54
N ILE A 22 -9.89 8.69 -0.51
CA ILE A 22 -10.30 7.28 -0.56
C ILE A 22 -11.49 7.10 0.37
N ASP A 23 -12.55 6.50 -0.15
CA ASP A 23 -13.67 6.04 0.67
C ASP A 23 -13.29 4.71 1.36
N LEU A 24 -12.79 4.81 2.60
CA LEU A 24 -12.27 3.64 3.33
C LEU A 24 -13.37 2.62 3.70
N GLU A 25 -14.59 3.09 3.96
CA GLU A 25 -15.74 2.24 4.30
C GLU A 25 -16.11 1.34 3.11
N HIS A 26 -16.24 1.94 1.92
CA HIS A 26 -16.50 1.18 0.71
C HIS A 26 -15.28 0.34 0.29
N ALA A 27 -14.06 0.85 0.48
CA ALA A 27 -12.84 0.13 0.15
C ALA A 27 -12.68 -1.18 0.92
N VAL A 28 -13.14 -1.26 2.19
CA VAL A 28 -13.08 -2.52 2.96
C VAL A 28 -13.90 -3.62 2.30
N THR A 29 -15.06 -3.28 1.75
CA THR A 29 -15.94 -4.25 1.07
C THR A 29 -15.49 -4.58 -0.35
N ALA A 30 -14.81 -3.64 -1.00
CA ALA A 30 -14.47 -3.73 -2.41
C ALA A 30 -13.07 -4.31 -2.67
N LEU A 31 -12.14 -4.16 -1.72
CA LEU A 31 -10.80 -4.73 -1.76
C LEU A 31 -10.75 -6.00 -0.91
N GLU A 32 -10.05 -7.03 -1.39
CA GLU A 32 -9.85 -8.26 -0.63
C GLU A 32 -8.76 -8.09 0.44
N ARG A 33 -8.80 -8.91 1.50
CA ARG A 33 -7.73 -8.99 2.52
C ARG A 33 -7.43 -7.65 3.20
N THR A 34 -8.48 -6.91 3.50
CA THR A 34 -8.45 -5.63 4.20
C THR A 34 -8.77 -5.78 5.68
N MET A 35 -8.30 -4.84 6.49
CA MET A 35 -8.74 -4.64 7.88
C MET A 35 -8.93 -3.15 8.10
N TYR A 36 -10.09 -2.75 8.58
CA TYR A 36 -10.40 -1.36 8.91
C TYR A 36 -11.22 -1.32 10.19
N GLU A 37 -10.59 -0.80 11.24
CA GLU A 37 -11.19 -0.64 12.56
C GLU A 37 -10.81 0.78 13.03
N PRO A 38 -11.54 1.83 12.59
CA PRO A 38 -11.13 3.23 12.76
C PRO A 38 -10.90 3.64 14.22
N GLU A 39 -11.60 2.98 15.15
CA GLU A 39 -11.45 3.16 16.61
C GLU A 39 -10.09 2.64 17.13
N GLN A 40 -9.48 1.69 16.43
CA GLN A 40 -8.16 1.11 16.77
C GLN A 40 -7.03 1.74 15.94
N PHE A 41 -7.28 1.98 14.66
CA PHE A 41 -6.31 2.56 13.73
C PHE A 41 -7.03 3.33 12.62
N PRO A 42 -6.65 4.60 12.35
CA PRO A 42 -7.39 5.46 11.42
C PRO A 42 -7.22 5.11 9.93
N GLY A 43 -6.34 4.17 9.59
CA GLY A 43 -6.11 3.74 8.21
C GLY A 43 -6.67 2.36 7.92
N LEU A 44 -6.96 2.09 6.65
CA LEU A 44 -7.27 0.75 6.16
C LEU A 44 -5.96 0.00 5.90
N ILE A 45 -5.84 -1.22 6.43
CA ILE A 45 -4.70 -2.11 6.18
C ILE A 45 -5.08 -3.01 5.01
N TYR A 46 -4.40 -2.87 3.87
CA TYR A 46 -4.58 -3.72 2.69
C TYR A 46 -3.37 -4.62 2.50
N ARG A 47 -3.60 -5.94 2.37
CA ARG A 47 -2.53 -6.93 2.13
C ARG A 47 -2.57 -7.39 0.68
N MET A 48 -1.66 -6.88 -0.13
CA MET A 48 -1.49 -7.26 -1.53
C MET A 48 -0.64 -8.52 -1.62
N HIS A 49 -1.06 -9.48 -2.47
CA HIS A 49 -0.32 -10.74 -2.65
C HIS A 49 0.76 -10.66 -3.74
N ASP A 50 0.54 -9.84 -4.77
CA ASP A 50 1.49 -9.67 -5.87
C ASP A 50 1.61 -8.18 -6.25
N PRO A 51 2.71 -7.51 -5.90
CA PRO A 51 3.79 -7.99 -5.02
C PRO A 51 3.31 -8.22 -3.58
N ASP A 52 4.00 -9.09 -2.83
CA ASP A 52 3.69 -9.36 -1.41
C ASP A 52 4.09 -8.15 -0.55
N VAL A 53 3.11 -7.29 -0.25
CA VAL A 53 3.29 -6.06 0.51
C VAL A 53 2.06 -5.74 1.36
N VAL A 54 2.26 -4.91 2.38
CA VAL A 54 1.19 -4.31 3.17
C VAL A 54 1.12 -2.82 2.85
N ILE A 55 -0.08 -2.35 2.54
CA ILE A 55 -0.36 -0.94 2.26
C ILE A 55 -1.31 -0.40 3.32
N LEU A 56 -0.88 0.64 4.03
CA LEU A 56 -1.72 1.42 4.93
C LEU A 56 -2.33 2.57 4.12
N LEU A 57 -3.65 2.61 4.03
CA LEU A 57 -4.41 3.60 3.27
C LEU A 57 -5.13 4.56 4.20
N PHE A 58 -5.06 5.85 3.91
CA PHE A 58 -5.74 6.88 4.69
C PHE A 58 -6.78 7.58 3.82
N ALA A 59 -7.90 8.01 4.42
CA ALA A 59 -8.99 8.69 3.72
C ALA A 59 -8.52 9.93 2.92
N SER A 60 -7.42 10.55 3.36
CA SER A 60 -6.77 11.67 2.67
C SER A 60 -6.13 11.36 1.32
N GLY A 61 -6.04 10.08 0.92
CA GLY A 61 -5.27 9.65 -0.27
C GLY A 61 -3.80 9.35 0.00
N LYS A 62 -3.31 9.63 1.22
CA LYS A 62 -1.98 9.21 1.65
C LYS A 62 -1.92 7.69 1.81
N LEU A 63 -0.77 7.12 1.51
CA LEU A 63 -0.49 5.71 1.74
C LEU A 63 0.92 5.47 2.24
N VAL A 64 1.11 4.35 2.93
CA VAL A 64 2.42 3.78 3.28
C VAL A 64 2.47 2.34 2.78
N CYS A 65 3.48 1.99 1.99
CA CYS A 65 3.75 0.64 1.49
C CYS A 65 4.96 0.06 2.22
N THR A 66 4.86 -1.17 2.72
CA THR A 66 5.96 -1.90 3.37
C THR A 66 5.94 -3.39 3.01
N GLY A 67 7.08 -4.07 3.13
CA GLY A 67 7.27 -5.47 2.74
C GLY A 67 8.06 -5.64 1.44
N ALA A 68 8.29 -4.55 0.70
CA ALA A 68 9.07 -4.58 -0.53
C ALA A 68 10.56 -4.76 -0.23
N VAL A 69 11.28 -5.54 -1.06
CA VAL A 69 12.75 -5.70 -0.95
C VAL A 69 13.53 -4.97 -2.04
N ASN A 70 12.82 -4.30 -2.96
CA ASN A 70 13.39 -3.45 -3.99
C ASN A 70 12.36 -2.37 -4.39
N GLU A 71 12.84 -1.29 -5.01
CA GLU A 71 12.00 -0.15 -5.38
C GLU A 71 10.92 -0.53 -6.40
N LYS A 72 11.22 -1.44 -7.33
CA LYS A 72 10.26 -1.88 -8.36
C LYS A 72 8.98 -2.44 -7.73
N MET A 73 9.09 -3.26 -6.67
CA MET A 73 7.93 -3.77 -5.94
C MET A 73 7.06 -2.65 -5.35
N VAL A 74 7.67 -1.56 -4.88
CA VAL A 74 6.90 -0.40 -4.38
C VAL A 74 6.10 0.23 -5.51
N TYR A 75 6.73 0.50 -6.65
CA TYR A 75 6.06 1.10 -7.81
C TYR A 75 4.93 0.20 -8.34
N ASP A 76 5.22 -1.10 -8.54
CA ASP A 76 4.22 -2.07 -8.99
C ASP A 76 3.01 -2.15 -8.04
N ALA A 77 3.26 -2.13 -6.72
CA ALA A 77 2.20 -2.17 -5.72
C ALA A 77 1.30 -0.92 -5.75
N VAL A 78 1.92 0.26 -5.82
CA VAL A 78 1.19 1.54 -5.83
C VAL A 78 0.39 1.70 -7.13
N GLU A 79 0.97 1.31 -8.28
CA GLU A 79 0.29 1.34 -9.57
C GLU A 79 -0.90 0.37 -9.62
N LYS A 80 -0.71 -0.88 -9.17
CA LYS A 80 -1.79 -1.88 -9.09
C LYS A 80 -2.93 -1.40 -8.18
N LEU A 81 -2.60 -0.90 -6.99
CA LEU A 81 -3.60 -0.36 -6.07
C LEU A 81 -4.34 0.82 -6.68
N MET A 82 -3.64 1.78 -7.28
CA MET A 82 -4.28 2.94 -7.90
C MET A 82 -5.24 2.53 -9.02
N ALA A 83 -4.84 1.60 -9.88
CA ALA A 83 -5.70 1.06 -10.94
C ALA A 83 -6.96 0.40 -10.36
N GLU A 84 -6.81 -0.40 -9.31
CA GLU A 84 -7.92 -1.07 -8.63
C GLU A 84 -8.90 -0.09 -7.98
N LEU A 85 -8.38 0.94 -7.28
CA LEU A 85 -9.19 2.00 -6.68
C LEU A 85 -9.97 2.79 -7.73
N ILE A 86 -9.36 3.10 -8.88
CA ILE A 86 -10.03 3.78 -10.00
C ILE A 86 -11.11 2.89 -10.61
N GLN A 87 -10.80 1.62 -10.89
CA GLN A 87 -11.73 0.68 -11.49
C GLN A 87 -12.97 0.45 -10.61
N LYS A 88 -12.80 0.43 -9.29
CA LYS A 88 -13.87 0.23 -8.31
C LYS A 88 -14.56 1.55 -7.90
N GLY A 89 -14.15 2.70 -8.43
CA GLY A 89 -14.74 4.00 -8.11
C GLY A 89 -14.49 4.48 -6.68
N LEU A 90 -13.42 4.02 -6.04
CA LEU A 90 -13.08 4.30 -4.64
C LEU A 90 -12.24 5.57 -4.46
N LEU A 91 -11.72 6.14 -5.56
CA LEU A 91 -10.96 7.38 -5.56
C LEU A 91 -11.89 8.56 -5.88
N ILE A 92 -12.14 9.39 -4.87
CA ILE A 92 -13.06 10.53 -4.94
C ILE A 92 -12.24 11.82 -5.05
N ARG A 93 -12.71 12.77 -5.86
CA ARG A 93 -12.10 14.11 -5.97
C ARG A 93 -12.40 14.98 -4.76
#